data_AF-A0A8S3H270-F1
#
_entry.id   AF-A0A8S3H270-F1
#
_cell.length_a   1.000
_cell.length_b   1.000
_cell.length_c   1.000
_cell.angle_alpha   90.00
_cell.angle_beta   90.00
_cell.angle_gamma   90.00
#
_symmetry.space_group_name_H-M   'P 1'
#
loop_
_entity.id
_entity.type
_entity.pdbx_description
1 polymer ?
#
loop_
_entity_poly.entity_id
_entity_poly.type
_entity_poly.pdbx_seq_one_letter_code
_entity_poly.pdbx_strand_id
1 'polypeptide(L)'
;RTMYEHFRPDNSTYHVVEYNETDGSVIRKYTAQGYADWSTWSRGQAWAVHGFTIAYRYTKYQPFLDKAIGAANYFLSHLPSSTDSITYWDFDAPHNSTIVYQPRDTSAAAIFASGLVELSQYITVEETKDYFLTNAKSIVDQLASPAYLILDNKDYILRAMIANGTQGPYPDKPYDLATVFGDYYLTQAVLRLSKL
;
A
#
# COMPACT_ATOMS: atom_id res chain seq x y z
N ARG A 1 -12.51 -14.52 8.82
CA ARG A 1 -12.98 -13.27 9.46
C ARG A 1 -12.31 -12.03 8.87
N THR A 2 -10.98 -11.97 8.73
CA THR A 2 -10.26 -10.81 8.17
C THR A 2 -10.87 -10.26 6.87
N MET A 3 -11.13 -11.11 5.86
CA MET A 3 -11.75 -10.68 4.59
C MET A 3 -13.16 -10.07 4.71
N TYR A 4 -13.86 -10.36 5.80
CA TYR A 4 -15.23 -9.89 6.07
C TYR A 4 -15.22 -8.65 6.95
N GLU A 5 -14.32 -8.60 7.93
CA GLU A 5 -14.35 -7.55 8.95
C GLU A 5 -13.44 -6.37 8.65
N HIS A 6 -12.29 -6.60 7.99
CA HIS A 6 -11.36 -5.52 7.64
C HIS A 6 -11.76 -4.80 6.36
N PHE A 7 -12.51 -5.44 5.47
CA PHE A 7 -12.93 -4.83 4.20
C PHE A 7 -14.27 -4.12 4.35
N ARG A 8 -14.34 -2.92 3.79
CA ARG A 8 -15.59 -2.20 3.57
C ARG A 8 -16.23 -2.64 2.24
N PRO A 9 -17.50 -2.30 1.97
CA PRO A 9 -18.18 -2.68 0.73
C PRO A 9 -17.51 -2.16 -0.56
N ASP A 10 -16.79 -1.06 -0.49
CA ASP A 10 -16.06 -0.45 -1.61
C ASP A 10 -14.64 -1.02 -1.81
N ASN A 11 -14.26 -2.04 -1.04
CA ASN A 11 -12.92 -2.65 -0.98
C ASN A 11 -11.81 -1.81 -0.35
N SER A 12 -12.14 -0.67 0.27
CA SER A 12 -11.24 -0.05 1.23
C SER A 12 -11.10 -0.90 2.50
N THR A 13 -10.04 -0.64 3.28
CA THR A 13 -9.79 -1.40 4.50
C THR A 13 -9.74 -0.56 5.77
N TYR A 14 -10.30 -1.10 6.85
CA TYR A 14 -9.95 -0.70 8.21
C TYR A 14 -8.53 -1.16 8.54
N HIS A 15 -7.84 -0.40 9.39
CA HIS A 15 -6.51 -0.78 9.88
C HIS A 15 -6.61 -1.81 11.01
N VAL A 16 -7.47 -1.59 12.00
CA VAL A 16 -7.60 -2.47 13.17
C VAL A 16 -9.05 -2.90 13.36
N VAL A 17 -9.25 -4.18 13.64
CA VAL A 17 -10.52 -4.74 14.13
C VAL A 17 -10.28 -5.37 15.49
N GLU A 18 -10.98 -4.86 16.50
CA GLU A 18 -10.95 -5.38 17.86
C GLU A 18 -12.08 -6.39 18.04
N TYR A 19 -11.75 -7.56 18.58
CA TYR A 19 -12.69 -8.64 18.82
C TYR A 19 -12.83 -8.92 20.32
N ASN A 20 -14.03 -9.30 20.72
CA ASN A 20 -14.27 -9.85 22.05
C ASN A 20 -13.59 -11.22 22.16
N GLU A 21 -12.71 -11.37 23.14
CA GLU A 21 -11.90 -12.59 23.34
C GLU A 21 -12.75 -13.83 23.68
N THR A 22 -13.97 -13.63 24.20
CA THR A 22 -14.84 -14.73 24.63
C THR A 22 -15.68 -15.30 23.49
N ASP A 23 -16.28 -14.45 22.65
CA ASP A 23 -17.23 -14.87 21.60
C ASP A 23 -16.80 -14.53 20.16
N GLY A 24 -15.69 -13.80 20.00
CA GLY A 24 -15.18 -13.36 18.72
C GLY A 24 -16.07 -12.34 18.00
N SER A 25 -17.04 -11.72 18.67
CA SER A 25 -17.81 -10.60 18.11
C SER A 25 -16.90 -9.38 17.91
N VAL A 26 -17.23 -8.53 16.92
CA VAL A 26 -16.48 -7.28 16.70
C VAL A 26 -16.90 -6.25 17.74
N ILE A 27 -15.93 -5.72 18.48
CA ILE A 27 -16.13 -4.63 19.43
C ILE A 27 -16.08 -3.29 18.69
N ARG A 28 -15.03 -3.06 17.90
CA ARG A 28 -14.86 -1.85 17.10
C ARG A 28 -13.91 -2.05 15.92
N LYS A 29 -14.01 -1.15 14.95
CA LYS A 29 -13.12 -1.04 13.79
C LYS A 29 -12.56 0.37 13.76
N TYR A 30 -11.24 0.51 13.77
CA TYR A 30 -10.58 1.79 14.01
C TYR A 30 -9.20 1.85 13.34
N THR A 31 -8.50 2.96 13.52
CA THR A 31 -7.12 3.11 13.06
C THR A 31 -6.14 3.51 14.16
N ALA A 32 -4.93 2.95 14.10
CA ALA A 32 -3.82 3.38 14.95
C ALA A 32 -2.83 4.32 14.22
N GLN A 33 -2.89 4.39 12.88
CA GLN A 33 -1.88 5.06 12.04
C GLN A 33 -2.46 5.80 10.83
N GLY A 34 -3.75 5.61 10.54
CA GLY A 34 -4.46 6.35 9.50
C GLY A 34 -5.05 7.65 10.03
N TYR A 35 -5.68 8.40 9.14
CA TYR A 35 -6.28 9.70 9.45
C TYR A 35 -7.48 9.61 10.39
N ALA A 36 -8.39 8.67 10.15
CA ALA A 36 -9.58 8.47 10.95
C ALA A 36 -10.05 7.02 10.88
N ASP A 37 -10.91 6.59 11.80
CA ASP A 37 -11.44 5.21 11.80
C ASP A 37 -12.19 4.84 10.51
N TRP A 38 -12.77 5.85 9.85
CA TRP A 38 -13.45 5.71 8.57
C TRP A 38 -12.52 5.84 7.36
N SER A 39 -11.30 6.36 7.56
CA SER A 39 -10.35 6.59 6.47
C SER A 39 -9.64 5.31 6.02
N THR A 40 -8.92 5.42 4.91
CA THR A 40 -8.16 4.31 4.32
C THR A 40 -6.68 4.66 4.30
N TRP A 41 -6.00 4.18 5.33
CA TRP A 41 -4.55 4.25 5.43
C TRP A 41 -3.89 3.50 4.27
N SER A 42 -3.08 4.19 3.47
CA SER A 42 -2.64 3.66 2.17
C SER A 42 -1.74 2.44 2.29
N ARG A 43 -0.89 2.38 3.32
CA ARG A 43 -0.09 1.18 3.62
C ARG A 43 -0.95 0.00 4.10
N GLY A 44 -2.03 0.25 4.82
CA GLY A 44 -2.99 -0.79 5.19
C GLY A 44 -3.63 -1.42 3.96
N GLN A 45 -4.03 -0.58 3.00
CA GLN A 45 -4.55 -1.04 1.71
C GLN A 45 -3.49 -1.83 0.91
N ALA A 46 -2.24 -1.36 0.89
CA ALA A 46 -1.13 -2.06 0.25
C ALA A 46 -0.88 -3.45 0.86
N TRP A 47 -0.97 -3.57 2.20
CA TRP A 47 -0.91 -4.86 2.88
C TRP A 47 -2.04 -5.80 2.50
N ALA A 48 -3.26 -5.28 2.29
CA ALA A 48 -4.37 -6.10 1.84
C ALA A 48 -4.09 -6.70 0.45
N VAL A 49 -3.61 -5.88 -0.50
CA VAL A 49 -3.26 -6.35 -1.84
C VAL A 49 -2.16 -7.41 -1.78
N HIS A 50 -1.05 -7.12 -1.11
CA HIS A 50 0.08 -8.04 -1.03
C HIS A 50 -0.25 -9.32 -0.25
N GLY A 51 -0.88 -9.17 0.92
CA GLY A 51 -1.21 -10.27 1.82
C GLY A 51 -2.25 -11.23 1.25
N PHE A 52 -3.34 -10.73 0.66
CA PHE A 52 -4.35 -11.61 0.04
C PHE A 52 -3.83 -12.25 -1.25
N THR A 53 -2.95 -11.59 -2.00
CA THR A 53 -2.24 -12.21 -3.13
C THR A 53 -1.39 -13.40 -2.67
N ILE A 54 -0.60 -13.23 -1.61
CA ILE A 54 0.20 -14.32 -1.04
C ILE A 54 -0.68 -15.44 -0.48
N ALA A 55 -1.77 -15.09 0.21
CA ALA A 55 -2.71 -16.08 0.73
C ALA A 55 -3.31 -16.91 -0.41
N TYR A 56 -3.72 -16.26 -1.51
CA TYR A 56 -4.19 -16.95 -2.71
C TYR A 56 -3.09 -17.83 -3.33
N ARG A 57 -1.84 -17.36 -3.43
CA ARG A 57 -0.73 -18.17 -3.97
C ARG A 57 -0.66 -19.55 -3.31
N TYR A 58 -0.75 -19.60 -1.98
CA TYR A 58 -0.59 -20.82 -1.20
C TYR A 58 -1.86 -21.66 -1.08
N THR A 59 -3.03 -21.02 -1.06
CA THR A 59 -4.30 -21.72 -0.78
C THR A 59 -5.13 -22.00 -2.02
N LYS A 60 -4.92 -21.22 -3.09
CA LYS A 60 -5.77 -21.16 -4.29
C LYS A 60 -7.25 -20.88 -3.96
N TYR A 61 -7.53 -20.28 -2.81
CA TYR A 61 -8.89 -19.97 -2.40
C TYR A 61 -9.37 -18.70 -3.09
N GLN A 62 -10.28 -18.86 -4.06
CA GLN A 62 -10.75 -17.78 -4.94
C GLN A 62 -11.17 -16.50 -4.21
N PRO A 63 -11.90 -16.54 -3.08
CA PRO A 63 -12.28 -15.30 -2.39
C PRO A 63 -11.10 -14.46 -1.88
N PHE A 64 -9.90 -15.03 -1.72
CA PHE A 64 -8.70 -14.23 -1.45
C PHE A 64 -8.20 -13.48 -2.69
N LEU A 65 -8.26 -14.12 -3.86
CA LEU A 65 -7.95 -13.44 -5.12
C LEU A 65 -8.93 -12.29 -5.38
N ASP A 66 -10.23 -12.52 -5.17
CA ASP A 66 -11.26 -11.49 -5.36
C ASP A 66 -11.02 -10.28 -4.45
N LYS A 67 -10.60 -10.51 -3.20
CA LYS A 67 -10.25 -9.44 -2.25
C LYS A 67 -8.97 -8.70 -2.63
N ALA A 68 -7.96 -9.40 -3.13
CA ALA A 68 -6.74 -8.77 -3.62
C ALA A 68 -7.03 -7.87 -4.85
N ILE A 69 -7.84 -8.35 -5.79
CA ILE A 69 -8.26 -7.59 -6.98
C ILE A 69 -9.07 -6.35 -6.58
N GLY A 70 -10.09 -6.52 -5.72
CA GLY A 70 -10.89 -5.40 -5.23
C GLY A 70 -10.05 -4.35 -4.52
N ALA A 71 -9.15 -4.78 -3.64
CA ALA A 71 -8.23 -3.87 -2.94
C ALA A 71 -7.29 -3.13 -3.89
N ALA A 72 -6.80 -3.82 -4.93
CA ALA A 72 -5.89 -3.24 -5.92
C ALA A 72 -6.58 -2.18 -6.77
N ASN A 73 -7.81 -2.47 -7.24
CA ASN A 73 -8.61 -1.52 -7.98
C ASN A 73 -8.92 -0.27 -7.14
N TYR A 74 -9.25 -0.44 -5.86
CA TYR A 74 -9.43 0.70 -4.94
C TYR A 74 -8.15 1.52 -4.81
N PHE A 75 -6.98 0.89 -4.62
CA PHE A 75 -5.71 1.62 -4.52
C PHE A 75 -5.43 2.44 -5.79
N LEU A 76 -5.61 1.83 -6.97
CA LEU A 76 -5.35 2.48 -8.26
C LEU A 76 -6.31 3.64 -8.54
N SER A 77 -7.58 3.54 -8.13
CA SER A 77 -8.56 4.61 -8.30
C SER A 77 -8.33 5.80 -7.37
N HIS A 78 -7.49 5.66 -6.34
CA HIS A 78 -7.15 6.70 -5.37
C HIS A 78 -5.71 7.19 -5.51
N LEU A 79 -5.05 6.88 -6.63
CA LEU A 79 -3.77 7.49 -6.95
C LEU A 79 -3.95 9.02 -7.11
N PRO A 80 -2.94 9.83 -6.72
CA PRO A 80 -3.00 11.28 -6.77
C PRO A 80 -3.39 11.85 -8.15
N SER A 81 -2.85 11.28 -9.23
CA SER A 81 -3.23 11.60 -10.61
C SER A 81 -2.78 10.51 -11.59
N SER A 82 -3.16 10.61 -12.86
CA SER A 82 -2.71 9.69 -13.92
C SER A 82 -1.19 9.73 -14.18
N THR A 83 -0.50 10.77 -13.71
CA THR A 83 0.95 10.94 -13.88
C THR A 83 1.73 10.84 -12.56
N ASP A 84 1.03 10.65 -11.44
CA ASP A 84 1.62 10.59 -10.11
C ASP A 84 1.11 9.34 -9.40
N SER A 85 1.97 8.33 -9.34
CA SER A 85 1.63 6.99 -8.84
C SER A 85 2.07 6.76 -7.40
N ILE A 86 2.69 7.76 -6.76
CA ILE A 86 3.15 7.63 -5.37
C ILE A 86 2.05 8.11 -4.44
N THR A 87 1.39 7.17 -3.77
CA THR A 87 0.25 7.50 -2.90
C THR A 87 0.60 8.44 -1.74
N TYR A 88 -0.41 9.18 -1.27
CA TYR A 88 -0.37 9.84 0.02
C TYR A 88 -0.46 8.80 1.15
N TRP A 89 -0.09 9.19 2.37
CA TRP A 89 -0.13 8.32 3.54
C TRP A 89 -1.52 7.77 3.88
N ASP A 90 -2.59 8.48 3.52
CA ASP A 90 -3.98 8.10 3.72
C ASP A 90 -4.82 8.69 2.56
N PHE A 91 -5.73 7.88 2.00
CA PHE A 91 -6.49 8.26 0.82
C PHE A 91 -7.60 9.30 1.11
N ASP A 92 -8.03 9.41 2.37
CA ASP A 92 -9.14 10.27 2.76
C ASP A 92 -8.71 11.47 3.60
N ALA A 93 -7.41 11.62 3.88
CA ALA A 93 -6.89 12.77 4.60
C ALA A 93 -7.11 14.06 3.79
N PRO A 94 -7.82 15.07 4.34
CA PRO A 94 -8.18 16.26 3.60
C PRO A 94 -7.00 17.20 3.42
N HIS A 95 -6.90 17.88 2.28
CA HIS A 95 -6.00 19.04 2.15
C HIS A 95 -6.74 20.30 2.60
N ASN A 96 -6.55 20.73 3.86
CA ASN A 96 -7.26 21.87 4.43
C ASN A 96 -6.40 22.61 5.48
N SER A 97 -6.97 23.63 6.12
CA SER A 97 -6.27 24.43 7.13
C SER A 97 -5.71 23.64 8.31
N THR A 98 -6.23 22.43 8.58
CA THR A 98 -5.76 21.54 9.64
C THR A 98 -4.68 20.57 9.17
N ILE A 99 -4.65 20.22 7.88
CA ILE A 99 -3.61 19.40 7.25
C ILE A 99 -3.10 20.12 6.00
N VAL A 100 -2.16 21.04 6.25
CA VAL A 100 -1.56 21.90 5.21
C VAL A 100 -0.57 21.13 4.33
N TYR A 101 -0.06 20.00 4.81
CA TYR A 101 0.85 19.12 4.08
C TYR A 101 0.33 17.69 4.09
N GLN A 102 0.20 17.09 2.91
CA GLN A 102 -0.17 15.70 2.73
C GLN A 102 1.10 14.90 2.44
N PRO A 103 1.66 14.20 3.45
CA PRO A 103 2.89 13.44 3.24
C PRO A 103 2.63 12.25 2.31
N ARG A 104 3.64 11.93 1.50
CA ARG A 104 3.64 10.71 0.70
C ARG A 104 3.89 9.50 1.58
N ASP A 105 3.59 8.34 1.05
CA ASP A 105 4.05 7.09 1.62
C ASP A 105 4.63 6.18 0.56
N THR A 106 5.92 6.39 0.27
CA THR A 106 6.68 5.57 -0.67
C THR A 106 6.73 4.10 -0.27
N SER A 107 6.60 3.79 1.02
CA SER A 107 6.54 2.42 1.50
C SER A 107 5.25 1.72 1.08
N ALA A 108 4.09 2.39 1.18
CA ALA A 108 2.83 1.87 0.67
C ALA A 108 2.90 1.61 -0.84
N ALA A 109 3.46 2.56 -1.59
CA ALA A 109 3.66 2.42 -3.03
C ALA A 109 4.55 1.20 -3.37
N ALA A 110 5.67 1.02 -2.65
CA ALA A 110 6.58 -0.12 -2.86
C ALA A 110 5.93 -1.47 -2.54
N ILE A 111 5.22 -1.58 -1.41
CA ILE A 111 4.47 -2.78 -1.01
C ILE A 111 3.41 -3.11 -2.06
N PHE A 112 2.65 -2.10 -2.46
CA PHE A 112 1.58 -2.23 -3.43
C PHE A 112 2.12 -2.66 -4.80
N ALA A 113 3.16 -2.00 -5.32
CA ALA A 113 3.79 -2.37 -6.58
C ALA A 113 4.27 -3.81 -6.56
N SER A 114 4.97 -4.23 -5.49
CA SER A 114 5.38 -5.62 -5.34
C SER A 114 4.19 -6.57 -5.39
N GLY A 115 3.14 -6.31 -4.60
CA GLY A 115 1.93 -7.12 -4.55
C GLY A 115 1.21 -7.19 -5.90
N LEU A 116 1.12 -6.06 -6.60
CA LEU A 116 0.44 -5.91 -7.88
C LEU A 116 1.14 -6.69 -9.00
N VAL A 117 2.49 -6.74 -9.01
CA VAL A 117 3.24 -7.58 -9.94
C VAL A 117 2.88 -9.05 -9.74
N GLU A 118 2.88 -9.56 -8.51
CA GLU A 118 2.52 -10.96 -8.26
C GLU A 118 1.04 -11.23 -8.56
N LEU A 119 0.15 -10.30 -8.18
CA LEU A 119 -1.29 -10.42 -8.43
C LEU A 119 -1.59 -10.55 -9.93
N SER A 120 -0.90 -9.78 -10.77
CA SER A 120 -1.07 -9.82 -12.23
C SER A 120 -0.88 -11.22 -12.83
N GLN A 121 -0.06 -12.07 -12.20
CA GLN A 121 0.23 -13.44 -12.65
C GLN A 121 -0.95 -14.40 -12.44
N TYR A 122 -1.96 -13.98 -11.68
CA TYR A 122 -3.19 -14.73 -11.44
C TYR A 122 -4.39 -14.20 -12.22
N ILE A 123 -4.20 -13.14 -13.02
CA ILE A 123 -5.25 -12.54 -13.82
C ILE A 123 -5.29 -13.20 -15.20
N THR A 124 -6.45 -13.72 -15.58
CA THR A 124 -6.66 -14.40 -16.88
C THR A 124 -7.06 -13.45 -18.00
N VAL A 125 -7.61 -12.28 -17.66
CA VAL A 125 -7.99 -11.24 -18.63
C VAL A 125 -6.76 -10.40 -18.94
N GLU A 126 -6.24 -10.52 -20.16
CA GLU A 126 -4.96 -9.89 -20.55
C GLU A 126 -4.97 -8.38 -20.33
N GLU A 127 -6.06 -7.69 -20.66
CA GLU A 127 -6.20 -6.24 -20.44
C GLU A 127 -6.02 -5.85 -18.97
N THR A 128 -6.64 -6.61 -18.05
CA THR A 128 -6.51 -6.35 -16.60
C THR A 128 -5.11 -6.68 -16.09
N LYS A 129 -4.50 -7.75 -16.61
CA LYS A 129 -3.11 -8.11 -16.28
C LYS A 129 -2.14 -7.02 -16.73
N ASP A 130 -2.28 -6.53 -17.97
CA ASP A 130 -1.46 -5.46 -18.53
C ASP A 130 -1.67 -4.14 -17.79
N TYR A 131 -2.91 -3.83 -17.42
CA TYR A 131 -3.23 -2.67 -16.59
C TYR A 131 -2.50 -2.74 -15.23
N PHE A 132 -2.53 -3.88 -14.54
CA PHE A 132 -1.82 -4.05 -13.27
C PHE A 132 -0.30 -3.98 -13.43
N LEU A 133 0.27 -4.62 -14.45
CA LEU A 133 1.70 -4.58 -14.71
C LEU A 133 2.19 -3.17 -15.09
N THR A 134 1.42 -2.43 -15.89
CA THR A 134 1.75 -1.07 -16.30
C THR A 134 1.79 -0.13 -15.08
N ASN A 135 0.79 -0.21 -14.21
CA ASN A 135 0.77 0.59 -12.99
C ASN A 135 1.89 0.20 -12.02
N ALA A 136 2.18 -1.10 -11.87
CA ALA A 136 3.29 -1.55 -11.03
C ALA A 136 4.64 -1.03 -11.53
N LYS A 137 4.88 -1.06 -12.84
CA LYS A 137 6.09 -0.49 -13.47
C LYS A 137 6.16 1.01 -13.25
N SER A 138 5.07 1.74 -13.46
CA SER A 138 5.02 3.18 -13.25
C SER A 138 5.39 3.58 -11.81
N ILE A 139 4.89 2.84 -10.82
CA ILE A 139 5.26 3.06 -9.42
C ILE A 139 6.76 2.81 -9.19
N VAL A 140 7.30 1.70 -9.69
CA VAL A 140 8.72 1.36 -9.54
C VAL A 140 9.61 2.42 -10.21
N ASP A 141 9.25 2.87 -11.42
CA ASP A 141 9.98 3.90 -12.15
C ASP A 141 9.98 5.24 -11.40
N GLN A 142 8.84 5.64 -10.82
CA GLN A 142 8.76 6.85 -10.00
C GLN A 142 9.58 6.72 -8.72
N LEU A 143 9.49 5.61 -7.99
CA LEU A 143 10.29 5.37 -6.78
C LEU A 143 11.80 5.33 -7.08
N ALA A 144 12.21 4.84 -8.25
CA ALA A 144 13.59 4.83 -8.71
C ALA A 144 14.06 6.16 -9.32
N SER A 145 13.17 7.14 -9.46
CA SER A 145 13.53 8.47 -9.98
C SER A 145 14.28 9.29 -8.93
N PRO A 146 15.03 10.35 -9.34
CA PRO A 146 15.70 11.26 -8.41
C PRO A 146 14.78 11.97 -7.42
N ALA A 147 13.45 11.94 -7.61
CA ALA A 147 12.48 12.52 -6.68
C ALA A 147 12.38 11.75 -5.36
N TYR A 148 12.66 10.44 -5.37
CA TYR A 148 12.49 9.56 -4.20
C TYR A 148 13.73 8.70 -3.91
N LEU A 149 14.49 8.32 -4.94
CA LEU A 149 15.68 7.51 -4.78
C LEU A 149 16.81 8.33 -4.16
N ILE A 150 17.38 7.82 -3.08
CA ILE A 150 18.53 8.42 -2.40
C ILE A 150 19.80 7.90 -3.06
N LEU A 151 20.44 8.75 -3.87
CA LEU A 151 21.74 8.47 -4.49
C LEU A 151 22.85 9.22 -3.76
N ASP A 152 23.94 8.53 -3.45
CA ASP A 152 25.24 9.09 -3.02
C ASP A 152 25.19 10.18 -1.94
N ASN A 153 24.24 10.10 -1.01
CA ASN A 153 24.16 11.05 0.10
C ASN A 153 25.15 10.66 1.21
N LYS A 154 26.29 11.37 1.25
CA LYS A 154 27.39 11.15 2.21
C LYS A 154 27.04 11.55 3.65
N ASP A 155 25.95 12.28 3.86
CA ASP A 155 25.52 12.76 5.18
C ASP A 155 24.66 11.72 5.92
N TYR A 156 24.18 10.67 5.23
CA TYR A 156 23.41 9.60 5.87
C TYR A 156 24.33 8.53 6.48
N ILE A 157 24.26 8.40 7.80
CA ILE A 157 24.99 7.38 8.58
C ILE A 157 24.52 5.96 8.22
N LEU A 158 23.22 5.78 7.94
CA LEU A 158 22.62 4.54 7.45
C LEU A 158 22.07 4.77 6.04
N ARG A 159 22.50 3.94 5.09
CA ARG A 159 22.06 4.04 3.69
C ARG A 159 20.62 3.53 3.58
N ALA A 160 19.71 4.43 3.23
CA ALA A 160 18.37 4.10 2.77
C ALA A 160 18.30 4.16 1.24
N MET A 161 17.37 3.43 0.63
CA MET A 161 17.17 3.48 -0.82
C MET A 161 16.15 4.55 -1.21
N ILE A 162 15.00 4.62 -0.53
CA ILE A 162 13.94 5.59 -0.86
C ILE A 162 13.57 6.50 0.33
N ALA A 163 13.31 7.76 0.02
CA ALA A 163 12.81 8.78 0.94
C ALA A 163 11.26 8.81 0.97
N ASN A 164 10.69 9.74 1.74
CA ASN A 164 9.25 10.08 1.72
C ASN A 164 8.28 8.96 2.11
N GLY A 165 8.70 8.07 3.01
CA GLY A 165 7.83 7.14 3.72
C GLY A 165 7.17 7.79 4.94
N THR A 166 6.03 7.27 5.38
CA THR A 166 5.28 7.82 6.51
C THR A 166 4.95 6.75 7.55
N GLN A 167 5.28 6.96 8.83
CA GLN A 167 4.89 6.01 9.90
C GLN A 167 3.50 6.28 10.52
N GLY A 168 2.88 7.41 10.16
CA GLY A 168 1.56 7.82 10.66
C GLY A 168 1.64 9.13 11.47
N PRO A 169 0.51 9.67 11.94
CA PRO A 169 0.47 10.98 12.60
C PRO A 169 0.91 10.94 14.06
N TYR A 170 1.03 9.75 14.66
CA TYR A 170 1.30 9.55 16.09
C TYR A 170 2.68 8.91 16.36
N PRO A 171 3.34 9.20 17.50
CA PRO A 171 3.02 10.29 18.42
C PRO A 171 3.39 11.67 17.85
N ASP A 172 4.46 11.77 17.04
CA ASP A 172 5.04 13.04 16.59
C ASP A 172 5.17 13.13 15.05
N LYS A 173 4.10 12.83 14.30
CA LYS A 173 4.04 12.97 12.83
C LYS A 173 5.33 12.54 12.08
N PRO A 174 5.83 11.30 12.28
CA PRO A 174 7.01 10.76 11.59
C PRO A 174 6.78 10.61 10.07
N TYR A 175 6.86 11.73 9.36
CA TYR A 175 6.71 11.87 7.91
C TYR A 175 8.06 12.05 7.25
N ASP A 176 8.09 11.82 5.94
CA ASP A 176 9.26 12.03 5.10
C ASP A 176 10.50 11.22 5.50
N LEU A 177 10.25 10.00 5.99
CA LEU A 177 11.27 9.09 6.49
C LEU A 177 11.73 8.09 5.43
N ALA A 178 12.96 7.64 5.57
CA ALA A 178 13.38 6.37 5.00
C ALA A 178 12.80 5.21 5.82
N THR A 179 12.31 4.16 5.15
CA THR A 179 11.76 2.98 5.82
C THR A 179 12.38 1.70 5.26
N VAL A 180 12.91 0.86 6.14
CA VAL A 180 13.57 -0.40 5.75
C VAL A 180 12.63 -1.34 4.98
N PHE A 181 11.33 -1.31 5.33
CA PHE A 181 10.34 -2.09 4.60
C PHE A 181 10.06 -1.48 3.21
N GLY A 182 10.05 -0.16 3.05
CA GLY A 182 9.99 0.47 1.73
C GLY A 182 11.12 0.00 0.82
N ASP A 183 12.35 0.05 1.30
CA ASP A 183 13.55 -0.42 0.57
C ASP A 183 13.44 -1.91 0.17
N TYR A 184 13.00 -2.75 1.11
CA TYR A 184 12.79 -4.18 0.86
C TYR A 184 11.75 -4.43 -0.23
N TYR A 185 10.58 -3.80 -0.14
CA TYR A 185 9.49 -4.04 -1.10
C TYR A 185 9.77 -3.43 -2.47
N LEU A 186 10.53 -2.33 -2.56
CA LEU A 186 11.00 -1.82 -3.84
C LEU A 186 11.93 -2.84 -4.50
N THR A 187 12.91 -3.36 -3.76
CA THR A 187 13.84 -4.40 -4.25
C THR A 187 13.08 -5.65 -4.68
N GLN A 188 12.07 -6.07 -3.90
CA GLN A 188 11.21 -7.20 -4.26
C GLN A 188 10.40 -6.93 -5.54
N ALA A 189 9.83 -5.74 -5.70
CA ALA A 189 9.08 -5.37 -6.90
C ALA A 189 9.96 -5.40 -8.16
N VAL A 190 11.16 -4.81 -8.09
CA VAL A 190 12.15 -4.84 -9.18
C VAL A 190 12.54 -6.28 -9.53
N LEU A 191 12.81 -7.12 -8.53
CA LEU A 191 13.16 -8.52 -8.75
C LEU A 191 12.00 -9.34 -9.32
N ARG A 192 10.75 -9.03 -8.96
CA ARG A 192 9.57 -9.68 -9.55
C ARG A 192 9.42 -9.28 -11.01
N LEU A 193 9.55 -7.99 -11.33
CA LEU A 193 9.49 -7.47 -12.70
C LEU A 193 10.58 -8.04 -13.60
N SER A 194 11.81 -8.21 -13.09
CA SER A 194 12.92 -8.75 -13.88
C SER A 194 12.82 -10.24 -14.20
N LYS A 195 11.84 -10.94 -13.61
CA LYS A 195 11.57 -12.37 -13.82
C LYS A 195 10.33 -12.63 -14.69
N LEU A 196 9.60 -11.59 -15.08
CA LEU A 196 8.52 -11.68 -16.05
C LEU A 196 9.09 -11.80 -17.47
#